data_AF-X1KI30-F1
#
_entry.id   AF-X1KI30-F1
#
_cell.length_a   1.000
_cell.length_b   1.000
_cell.length_c   1.000
_cell.angle_alpha   90.00
_cell.angle_beta   90.00
_cell.angle_gamma   90.00
#
_symmetry.space_group_name_H-M   'P 1'
#
loop_
_entity.id
_entity.type
_entity.pdbx_description
1 polymer ?
#
loop_
_entity_poly.entity_id
_entity_poly.type
_entity_poly.pdbx_seq_one_letter_code
_entity_poly.pdbx_strand_id
1 'polypeptide(L)'
;EIADRNLYSAKRHGRDRVGVFEKEKMGLNIPTQEMIGRDEELIRIKGFIQSIFDGCGGAITISGEIGVGKTRLLHEVIKDSDYQNMRFLNSNLSATTKSIPYYPFREIIRAVIKKQGEESLFEIPQAYQIELVKIVPELSGKSKIDEQIFMVDKFRLFEGVRRFLALQASKAPLFVCLDNIHWADDSSLELFHY
;
A
#
# COMPACT_ATOMS: atom_id res chain seq x y z
N GLU A 1 12.83 4.68 24.43
CA GLU A 1 11.89 5.69 24.99
C GLU A 1 10.43 5.22 25.07
N ILE A 2 9.77 4.80 23.97
CA ILE A 2 8.37 4.31 24.01
C ILE A 2 8.26 2.95 24.72
N ALA A 3 9.22 2.05 24.51
CA ALA A 3 9.25 0.73 25.15
C ALA A 3 9.39 0.81 26.69
N ASP A 4 10.20 1.74 27.20
CA ASP A 4 10.40 1.90 28.65
C ASP A 4 9.15 2.45 29.34
N ARG A 5 8.47 3.41 28.71
CA ARG A 5 7.24 4.02 29.25
C ARG A 5 6.10 3.00 29.37
N ASN A 6 6.07 2.01 28.48
CA ASN A 6 5.07 0.93 28.46
C ASN A 6 5.32 -0.14 29.53
N LEU A 7 6.59 -0.42 29.85
CA LEU A 7 6.91 -1.34 30.94
C LEU A 7 6.49 -0.75 32.31
N TYR A 8 6.60 0.58 32.45
CA TYR A 8 6.20 1.30 33.66
C TYR A 8 4.69 1.35 33.86
N SER A 9 3.88 1.51 32.80
CA SER A 9 2.40 1.53 32.92
C SER A 9 1.81 0.16 33.22
N ALA A 10 2.37 -0.91 32.64
CA ALA A 10 1.97 -2.29 32.88
C ALA A 10 2.30 -2.76 34.31
N LYS A 11 3.45 -2.36 34.87
CA LYS A 11 3.84 -2.72 36.25
C LYS A 11 2.94 -2.11 37.34
N ARG A 12 2.29 -0.97 37.08
CA ARG A 12 1.39 -0.32 38.06
C ARG A 12 0.02 -0.98 38.22
N HIS A 13 -0.41 -1.83 37.27
CA HIS A 13 -1.80 -2.30 37.20
C HIS A 13 -2.00 -3.81 37.44
N GLY A 14 -0.98 -4.52 37.96
CA GLY A 14 -1.05 -5.94 38.32
C GLY A 14 -0.80 -6.90 37.15
N ARG A 15 -0.41 -8.15 37.46
CA ARG A 15 -0.08 -9.19 36.47
C ARG A 15 -1.34 -9.64 35.71
N ASP A 16 -1.17 -10.07 34.45
CA ASP A 16 -2.20 -10.56 33.49
C ASP A 16 -3.16 -9.53 32.88
N ARG A 17 -2.64 -8.39 32.37
CA ARG A 17 -3.41 -7.54 31.46
C ARG A 17 -2.64 -7.18 30.19
N VAL A 18 -3.33 -7.28 29.05
CA VAL A 18 -2.87 -6.83 27.72
C VAL A 18 -3.23 -5.34 27.59
N GLY A 19 -2.23 -4.48 27.39
CA GLY A 19 -2.46 -3.08 27.06
C GLY A 19 -2.98 -2.95 25.63
N VAL A 20 -4.15 -2.34 25.46
CA VAL A 20 -4.65 -1.96 24.13
C VAL A 20 -3.94 -0.66 23.74
N PHE A 21 -3.23 -0.68 22.61
CA PHE A 21 -2.65 0.53 22.03
C PHE A 21 -3.41 0.89 20.76
N GLU A 22 -3.93 2.11 20.70
CA GLU A 22 -4.29 2.71 19.42
C GLU A 22 -3.00 2.97 18.67
N LYS A 23 -2.86 2.33 17.51
CA LYS A 23 -1.72 2.52 16.62
C LYS A 23 -1.65 4.01 16.24
N GLU A 24 -0.87 4.80 16.98
CA GLU A 24 -0.51 6.15 16.57
C GLU A 24 -0.04 6.05 15.13
N LYS A 25 -0.66 6.83 14.24
CA LYS A 25 -0.19 6.99 12.87
C LYS A 25 1.31 7.26 12.99
N MET A 26 2.15 6.36 12.47
CA MET A 26 3.56 6.64 12.22
C MET A 26 3.61 7.76 11.17
N GLY A 27 3.40 9.00 11.60
CA GLY A 27 3.91 10.15 10.88
C GLY A 27 5.42 10.03 10.93
N LEU A 28 6.06 9.95 9.77
CA LEU A 28 7.50 10.13 9.67
C LEU A 28 7.84 11.43 10.40
N ASN A 29 8.61 11.34 11.50
CA ASN A 29 9.10 12.51 12.20
C ASN A 29 10.19 13.12 11.32
N ILE A 30 9.82 14.09 10.49
CA ILE A 30 10.74 14.65 9.52
C ILE A 30 11.46 15.84 10.18
N PRO A 31 12.80 15.79 10.31
CA PRO A 31 13.57 16.80 11.03
C PRO A 31 13.51 18.20 10.40
N THR A 32 13.08 18.31 9.14
CA THR A 32 12.93 19.57 8.41
C THR A 32 11.50 19.75 7.89
N GLN A 33 10.89 20.89 8.22
CA GLN A 33 9.53 21.22 7.82
C GLN A 33 9.43 21.48 6.30
N GLU A 34 10.46 22.08 5.71
CA GLU A 34 10.50 22.45 4.30
C GLU A 34 11.44 21.55 3.48
N MET A 35 11.05 21.31 2.22
CA MET A 35 11.89 20.65 1.22
C MET A 35 12.69 21.71 0.47
N ILE A 36 14.01 21.60 0.42
CA ILE A 36 14.89 22.57 -0.23
C ILE A 36 15.51 21.95 -1.48
N GLY A 37 15.56 22.69 -2.59
CA GLY A 37 16.29 22.31 -3.80
C GLY A 37 15.65 21.17 -4.59
N ARG A 38 14.32 21.02 -4.51
CA ARG A 38 13.54 19.98 -5.20
C ARG A 38 12.39 20.54 -6.02
N ASP A 39 12.44 21.82 -6.37
CA ASP A 39 11.33 22.53 -7.02
C ASP A 39 10.98 21.91 -8.37
N GLU A 40 11.98 21.54 -9.18
CA GLU A 40 11.76 20.89 -10.47
C GLU A 40 11.10 19.52 -10.34
N GLU A 41 11.57 18.68 -9.41
CA GLU A 41 11.00 17.36 -9.18
C GLU A 41 9.57 17.45 -8.63
N LEU A 42 9.32 18.41 -7.72
CA LEU A 42 7.98 18.70 -7.21
C LEU A 42 7.04 19.11 -8.36
N ILE A 43 7.46 20.02 -9.24
CA ILE A 43 6.66 20.46 -10.40
C ILE A 43 6.32 19.28 -11.30
N ARG A 44 7.28 18.39 -11.59
CA ARG A 44 7.04 17.21 -12.44
C ARG A 44 6.05 16.23 -11.82
N ILE A 45 6.19 15.93 -10.53
CA ILE A 45 5.28 14.99 -9.85
C ILE A 45 3.88 15.61 -9.73
N LYS A 46 3.78 16.91 -9.39
CA LYS A 46 2.48 17.61 -9.35
C LYS A 46 1.79 17.63 -10.72
N GLY A 47 2.53 17.91 -11.79
CA GLY A 47 2.00 17.86 -13.15
C GLY A 47 1.53 16.46 -13.55
N PHE A 48 2.27 15.41 -13.17
CA PHE A 48 1.85 14.03 -13.36
C PHE A 48 0.55 13.72 -12.60
N ILE A 49 0.45 14.11 -11.33
CA ILE A 49 -0.78 13.91 -10.54
C ILE A 49 -1.96 14.65 -11.17
N GLN A 50 -1.77 15.89 -11.63
CA GLN A 50 -2.83 16.64 -12.31
C GLN A 50 -3.36 15.89 -13.52
N SER A 51 -2.50 15.26 -14.32
CA SER A 51 -2.94 14.46 -15.47
C SER A 51 -3.84 13.27 -15.07
N ILE A 52 -3.68 12.72 -13.86
CA ILE A 52 -4.55 11.65 -13.32
C ILE A 52 -5.96 12.20 -13.10
N PHE A 53 -6.09 13.44 -12.61
CA PHE A 53 -7.40 14.10 -12.47
C PHE A 53 -8.06 14.38 -13.82
N ASP A 54 -7.27 14.59 -14.87
CA ASP A 54 -7.74 14.76 -16.24
C ASP A 54 -8.08 13.41 -16.94
N GLY A 55 -8.00 12.30 -16.20
CA GLY A 55 -8.31 10.95 -16.71
C GLY A 55 -7.16 10.28 -17.47
N CYS A 56 -5.97 10.88 -17.47
CA CYS A 56 -4.78 10.30 -18.09
C CYS A 56 -4.05 9.39 -17.09
N GLY A 57 -3.90 8.11 -17.44
CA GLY A 57 -3.05 7.19 -16.69
C GLY A 57 -1.58 7.34 -17.06
N GLY A 58 -0.70 6.81 -16.22
CA GLY A 58 0.73 6.73 -16.52
C GLY A 58 1.54 6.17 -15.37
N ALA A 59 2.87 6.22 -15.52
CA ALA A 59 3.81 5.82 -14.49
C ALA A 59 4.97 6.82 -14.41
N ILE A 60 5.47 7.03 -13.19
CA ILE A 60 6.68 7.81 -12.93
C ILE A 60 7.63 6.97 -12.08
N THR A 61 8.91 6.98 -12.41
CA THR A 61 9.96 6.32 -11.63
C THR A 61 10.84 7.37 -10.98
N ILE A 62 11.01 7.25 -9.66
CA ILE A 62 11.91 8.11 -8.89
C ILE A 62 13.13 7.29 -8.48
N SER A 63 14.29 7.67 -9.03
CA SER A 63 15.58 7.04 -8.72
C SER A 63 16.52 8.04 -8.06
N GLY A 64 17.51 7.54 -7.34
CA GLY A 64 18.49 8.37 -6.63
C GLY A 64 19.15 7.61 -5.50
N GLU A 65 20.13 8.23 -4.85
CA GLU A 65 20.89 7.61 -3.76
C GLU A 65 20.03 7.33 -2.52
N ILE A 66 20.51 6.43 -1.65
CA ILE A 66 19.89 6.21 -0.34
C ILE A 66 19.94 7.49 0.48
N GLY A 67 18.87 7.80 1.21
CA GLY A 67 18.82 9.00 2.06
C GLY A 67 18.60 10.33 1.33
N VAL A 68 18.57 10.35 -0.02
CA VAL A 68 18.36 11.58 -0.82
C VAL A 68 16.97 12.23 -0.65
N GLY A 69 16.06 11.56 0.06
CA GLY A 69 14.73 12.09 0.39
C GLY A 69 13.61 11.70 -0.57
N LYS A 70 13.74 10.63 -1.37
CA LYS A 70 12.70 10.17 -2.33
C LYS A 70 11.32 9.96 -1.68
N THR A 71 11.28 9.22 -0.56
CA THR A 71 10.03 8.97 0.18
C THR A 71 9.48 10.29 0.74
N ARG A 72 10.34 11.18 1.25
CA ARG A 72 9.93 12.52 1.72
C ARG A 72 9.36 13.38 0.60
N LEU A 73 9.93 13.32 -0.60
CA LEU A 73 9.46 14.04 -1.79
C LEU A 73 8.04 13.62 -2.16
N LEU A 74 7.77 12.32 -2.24
CA LEU A 74 6.41 11.82 -2.49
C LEU A 74 5.44 12.26 -1.39
N HIS A 75 5.83 12.11 -0.12
CA HIS A 75 4.99 12.55 1.00
C HIS A 75 4.68 14.04 0.98
N GLU A 76 5.60 14.88 0.51
CA GLU A 76 5.38 16.32 0.41
C GLU A 76 4.32 16.63 -0.65
N VAL A 77 4.39 15.97 -1.81
CA VAL A 77 3.41 16.18 -2.87
C VAL A 77 2.00 15.73 -2.44
N ILE A 78 1.89 14.58 -1.76
CA ILE A 78 0.58 14.01 -1.38
C ILE A 78 -0.10 14.79 -0.25
N LYS A 79 0.64 15.62 0.51
CA LYS A 79 0.08 16.49 1.55
C LYS A 79 -0.72 17.66 0.99
N ASP A 80 -0.59 17.95 -0.30
CA ASP A 80 -1.29 19.05 -0.95
C ASP A 80 -2.82 18.90 -0.81
N SER A 81 -3.50 19.99 -0.44
CA SER A 81 -4.95 20.02 -0.25
C SER A 81 -5.72 19.78 -1.54
N ASP A 82 -5.12 20.03 -2.69
CA ASP A 82 -5.75 19.82 -3.98
C ASP A 82 -5.95 18.33 -4.29
N TYR A 83 -5.26 17.44 -3.56
CA TYR A 83 -5.29 15.99 -3.79
C TYR A 83 -6.15 15.22 -2.79
N GLN A 84 -6.99 15.89 -1.98
CA GLN A 84 -7.81 15.25 -0.93
C GLN A 84 -8.80 14.20 -1.48
N ASN A 85 -9.29 14.37 -2.71
CA ASN A 85 -10.19 13.43 -3.37
C ASN A 85 -9.46 12.28 -4.10
N MET A 86 -8.14 12.30 -4.13
CA MET A 86 -7.33 11.24 -4.72
C MET A 86 -7.20 10.07 -3.73
N ARG A 87 -7.33 8.84 -4.24
CA ARG A 87 -6.98 7.65 -3.49
C ARG A 87 -5.48 7.40 -3.63
N PHE A 88 -4.75 7.71 -2.56
CA PHE A 88 -3.34 7.33 -2.44
C PHE A 88 -3.20 5.95 -1.79
N LEU A 89 -2.59 5.01 -2.50
CA LEU A 89 -2.24 3.68 -2.00
C LEU A 89 -0.72 3.51 -2.05
N ASN A 90 -0.13 2.98 -0.99
CA ASN A 90 1.32 2.79 -0.88
C ASN A 90 1.63 1.38 -0.42
N SER A 91 2.67 0.79 -1.01
CA SER A 91 3.39 -0.34 -0.47
C SER A 91 4.86 0.02 -0.34
N ASN A 92 5.49 -0.38 0.76
CA ASN A 92 6.90 -0.16 1.02
C ASN A 92 7.61 -1.51 1.15
N LEU A 93 8.47 -1.83 0.18
CA LEU A 93 9.18 -3.09 0.14
C LEU A 93 10.51 -3.00 0.90
N SER A 94 10.93 -4.14 1.44
CA SER A 94 12.22 -4.27 2.13
C SER A 94 12.77 -5.68 1.96
N ALA A 95 13.99 -5.91 2.43
CA ALA A 95 14.61 -7.23 2.37
C ALA A 95 13.78 -8.33 3.06
N THR A 96 13.01 -8.00 4.10
CA THR A 96 12.17 -8.96 4.84
C THR A 96 10.88 -9.32 4.10
N THR A 97 10.42 -8.47 3.18
CA THR A 97 9.19 -8.71 2.40
C THR A 97 9.47 -9.42 1.09
N LYS A 98 10.74 -9.49 0.66
CA LYS A 98 11.15 -10.12 -0.61
C LYS A 98 10.79 -11.61 -0.72
N SER A 99 10.66 -12.32 0.40
CA SER A 99 10.27 -13.74 0.39
C SER A 99 8.75 -13.96 0.33
N ILE A 100 7.95 -12.88 0.32
CA ILE A 100 6.49 -12.95 0.38
C ILE A 100 5.94 -12.69 -1.03
N PRO A 101 5.38 -13.70 -1.73
CA PRO A 101 4.86 -13.51 -3.08
C PRO A 101 3.77 -12.44 -3.14
N TYR A 102 3.84 -11.62 -4.19
CA TYR A 102 2.85 -10.56 -4.48
C TYR A 102 2.73 -9.50 -3.39
N TYR A 103 3.69 -9.38 -2.47
CA TYR A 103 3.64 -8.50 -1.31
C TYR A 103 3.10 -7.09 -1.60
N PRO A 104 3.62 -6.34 -2.61
CA PRO A 104 3.11 -5.01 -2.91
C PRO A 104 1.61 -4.97 -3.16
N PHE A 105 1.12 -5.85 -4.03
CA PHE A 105 -0.28 -5.87 -4.40
C PHE A 105 -1.16 -6.34 -3.24
N ARG A 106 -0.66 -7.23 -2.37
CA ARG A 106 -1.32 -7.61 -1.12
C ARG A 106 -1.53 -6.38 -0.22
N GLU A 107 -0.52 -5.55 -0.06
CA GLU A 107 -0.63 -4.33 0.75
C GLU A 107 -1.63 -3.33 0.16
N ILE A 108 -1.59 -3.13 -1.15
CA ILE A 108 -2.51 -2.23 -1.86
C ILE A 108 -3.97 -2.69 -1.70
N ILE A 109 -4.25 -3.97 -1.93
CA ILE A 109 -5.59 -4.55 -1.77
C ILE A 109 -6.05 -4.46 -0.31
N ARG A 110 -5.18 -4.85 0.64
CA ARG A 110 -5.47 -4.78 2.07
C ARG A 110 -5.80 -3.34 2.50
N ALA A 111 -5.08 -2.34 1.99
CA ALA A 111 -5.31 -0.93 2.32
C ALA A 111 -6.68 -0.44 1.85
N VAL A 112 -7.11 -0.84 0.65
CA VAL A 112 -8.46 -0.52 0.13
C VAL A 112 -9.54 -1.16 1.00
N ILE A 113 -9.39 -2.45 1.29
CA ILE A 113 -10.40 -3.20 2.06
C ILE A 113 -10.51 -2.68 3.49
N LYS A 114 -9.37 -2.37 4.14
CA LYS A 114 -9.39 -1.76 5.46
C LYS A 114 -10.15 -0.43 5.50
N LYS A 115 -10.16 0.32 4.40
CA LYS A 115 -10.84 1.63 4.30
C LYS A 115 -12.29 1.53 3.84
N GLN A 116 -12.62 0.59 2.94
CA GLN A 116 -13.92 0.52 2.26
C GLN A 116 -14.74 -0.74 2.62
N GLY A 117 -14.17 -1.69 3.35
CA GLY A 117 -14.78 -3.00 3.62
C GLY A 117 -14.52 -4.02 2.51
N GLU A 118 -14.82 -5.28 2.81
CA GLU A 118 -14.68 -6.42 1.89
C GLU A 118 -15.61 -6.31 0.67
N GLU A 119 -16.70 -5.55 0.81
CA GLU A 119 -17.66 -5.26 -0.26
C GLU A 119 -17.02 -4.63 -1.50
N SER A 120 -15.87 -3.95 -1.33
CA SER A 120 -15.07 -3.40 -2.43
C SER A 120 -14.56 -4.47 -3.42
N LEU A 121 -14.57 -5.75 -3.04
CA LEU A 121 -14.26 -6.88 -3.90
C LEU A 121 -15.48 -7.47 -4.63
N PHE A 122 -16.70 -7.23 -4.15
CA PHE A 122 -17.88 -7.89 -4.72
C PHE A 122 -18.27 -7.37 -6.11
N GLU A 123 -17.73 -6.21 -6.49
CA GLU A 123 -17.95 -5.58 -7.79
C GLU A 123 -17.07 -6.17 -8.92
N ILE A 124 -16.09 -7.04 -8.60
CA ILE A 124 -15.35 -7.83 -9.60
C ILE A 124 -15.93 -9.25 -9.69
N PRO A 125 -15.82 -9.98 -10.82
CA PRO A 125 -16.35 -11.34 -10.93
C PRO A 125 -15.77 -12.32 -9.90
N GLN A 126 -16.62 -13.21 -9.37
CA GLN A 126 -16.27 -14.17 -8.29
C GLN A 126 -15.01 -15.00 -8.58
N ALA A 127 -14.81 -15.41 -9.84
CA ALA A 127 -13.64 -16.19 -10.25
C ALA A 127 -12.31 -15.48 -9.95
N TYR A 128 -12.28 -14.14 -9.99
CA TYR A 128 -11.11 -13.34 -9.67
C TYR A 128 -11.03 -13.01 -8.18
N GLN A 129 -12.18 -12.79 -7.52
CA GLN A 129 -12.25 -12.58 -6.07
C GLN A 129 -11.55 -13.71 -5.30
N ILE A 130 -11.78 -14.96 -5.71
CA ILE A 130 -11.18 -16.14 -5.09
C ILE A 130 -9.64 -16.05 -5.08
N GLU A 131 -9.02 -15.64 -6.19
CA GLU A 131 -7.56 -15.52 -6.26
C GLU A 131 -7.03 -14.33 -5.43
N LEU A 132 -7.76 -13.21 -5.37
CA LEU A 132 -7.39 -12.09 -4.50
C LEU A 132 -7.46 -12.45 -3.02
N VAL A 133 -8.47 -13.24 -2.61
CA VAL A 133 -8.60 -13.74 -1.23
C VAL A 133 -7.45 -14.68 -0.86
N LYS A 134 -6.96 -15.50 -1.81
CA LYS A 134 -5.80 -16.37 -1.56
C LYS A 134 -4.54 -15.58 -1.21
N ILE A 135 -4.32 -14.42 -1.84
CA ILE A 135 -3.16 -13.58 -1.52
C ILE A 135 -3.42 -12.64 -0.34
N VAL A 136 -4.66 -12.33 0.01
CA VAL A 136 -5.00 -11.54 1.21
C VAL A 136 -5.79 -12.43 2.18
N PRO A 137 -5.12 -13.34 2.91
CA PRO A 137 -5.79 -14.36 3.72
C PRO A 137 -6.67 -13.76 4.83
N GLU A 138 -6.43 -12.51 5.22
CA GLU A 138 -7.29 -11.77 6.17
C GLU A 138 -8.75 -11.65 5.69
N LEU A 139 -9.01 -11.86 4.40
CA LEU A 139 -10.34 -11.84 3.77
C LEU A 139 -11.06 -13.19 3.79
N SER A 140 -10.37 -14.26 4.19
CA SER A 140 -10.91 -15.62 4.07
C SER A 140 -12.04 -15.91 5.07
N GLY A 141 -12.26 -15.02 6.04
CA GLY A 141 -13.15 -15.27 7.17
C GLY A 141 -12.78 -16.56 7.93
N LYS A 142 -13.59 -16.96 8.92
CA LYS A 142 -13.39 -18.22 9.68
C LYS A 142 -13.53 -19.50 8.84
N SER A 143 -13.63 -19.41 7.52
CA SER A 143 -13.65 -20.58 6.67
C SER A 143 -12.26 -21.20 6.62
N LYS A 144 -12.15 -22.43 7.11
CA LYS A 144 -11.02 -23.31 6.88
C LYS A 144 -10.91 -23.54 5.36
N ILE A 145 -10.19 -22.66 4.68
CA ILE A 145 -9.74 -22.96 3.33
C ILE A 145 -8.68 -24.06 3.49
N ASP A 146 -8.95 -25.22 2.92
CA ASP A 146 -8.00 -26.35 2.94
C ASP A 146 -6.64 -25.89 2.43
N GLU A 147 -5.60 -26.03 3.26
CA GLU A 147 -4.21 -25.64 2.95
C GLU A 147 -3.71 -26.32 1.65
N GLN A 148 -4.35 -27.42 1.23
CA GLN A 148 -4.00 -28.20 0.05
C GLN A 148 -4.56 -27.64 -1.28
N ILE A 149 -5.42 -26.60 -1.27
CA ILE A 149 -6.05 -25.99 -2.47
C ILE A 149 -5.48 -24.58 -2.79
N PHE A 150 -4.34 -24.20 -2.21
CA PHE A 150 -3.71 -22.88 -2.43
C PHE A 150 -2.83 -22.78 -3.69
N MET A 151 -3.11 -23.54 -4.75
CA MET A 151 -2.54 -23.17 -6.05
C MET A 151 -3.23 -21.90 -6.56
N VAL A 152 -2.44 -20.84 -6.66
CA VAL A 152 -2.85 -19.57 -7.25
C VAL A 152 -2.82 -19.73 -8.76
N ASP A 153 -3.95 -19.48 -9.41
CA ASP A 153 -3.98 -19.34 -10.85
C ASP A 153 -3.44 -17.95 -11.21
N LYS A 154 -2.18 -17.89 -11.69
CA LYS A 154 -1.48 -16.64 -11.97
C LYS A 154 -2.29 -15.74 -12.92
N PHE A 155 -2.88 -16.29 -13.97
CA PHE A 155 -3.63 -15.49 -14.94
C PHE A 155 -4.87 -14.86 -14.29
N ARG A 156 -5.65 -15.65 -13.55
CA ARG A 156 -6.81 -15.12 -12.81
C ARG A 156 -6.41 -14.14 -11.71
N LEU A 157 -5.30 -14.38 -11.02
CA LEU A 157 -4.78 -13.44 -10.04
C LEU A 157 -4.46 -12.09 -10.70
N PHE A 158 -3.69 -12.12 -11.79
CA PHE A 158 -3.21 -10.91 -12.46
C PHE A 158 -4.38 -10.08 -13.00
N GLU A 159 -5.29 -10.76 -13.68
CA GLU A 159 -6.52 -10.14 -14.16
C GLU A 159 -7.40 -9.62 -13.02
N GLY A 160 -7.44 -10.33 -11.89
CA GLY A 160 -8.13 -9.90 -10.68
C GLY A 160 -7.56 -8.61 -10.11
N VAL A 161 -6.24 -8.51 -9.99
CA VAL A 161 -5.54 -7.31 -9.50
C VAL A 161 -5.78 -6.13 -10.45
N ARG A 162 -5.63 -6.36 -11.77
CA ARG A 162 -5.88 -5.35 -12.80
C ARG A 162 -7.31 -4.81 -12.73
N ARG A 163 -8.31 -5.69 -12.65
CA ARG A 163 -9.73 -5.32 -12.53
C ARG A 163 -10.02 -4.58 -11.23
N PHE A 164 -9.43 -5.04 -10.12
CA PHE A 164 -9.58 -4.40 -8.84
C PHE A 164 -9.05 -2.96 -8.86
N LEU A 165 -7.83 -2.74 -9.37
CA LEU A 165 -7.25 -1.40 -9.50
C LEU A 165 -8.06 -0.53 -10.47
N ALA A 166 -8.52 -1.09 -11.60
CA ALA A 166 -9.37 -0.37 -12.54
C ALA A 166 -10.70 0.08 -11.90
N LEU A 167 -11.32 -0.79 -11.08
CA LEU A 167 -12.52 -0.45 -10.31
C LEU A 167 -12.25 0.67 -9.29
N GLN A 168 -11.09 0.64 -8.62
CA GLN A 168 -10.72 1.73 -7.72
C GLN A 168 -10.53 3.05 -8.50
N ALA A 169 -9.85 3.01 -9.64
CA ALA A 169 -9.61 4.16 -10.50
C ALA A 169 -10.91 4.73 -11.11
N SER A 170 -11.93 3.90 -11.37
CA SER A 170 -13.22 4.38 -11.90
C SER A 170 -14.06 5.15 -10.88
N LYS A 171 -13.75 5.03 -9.57
CA LYS A 171 -14.49 5.69 -8.49
C LYS A 171 -13.87 7.02 -8.05
N ALA A 172 -12.55 7.14 -8.18
CA ALA A 172 -11.78 8.32 -7.80
C ALA A 172 -10.38 8.26 -8.45
N PRO A 173 -9.71 9.40 -8.69
CA PRO A 173 -8.31 9.45 -9.11
C PRO A 173 -7.46 8.54 -8.20
N LEU A 174 -6.68 7.65 -8.81
CA LEU A 174 -5.93 6.62 -8.10
C LEU A 174 -4.44 6.83 -8.31
N PHE A 175 -3.69 6.96 -7.21
CA PHE A 175 -2.24 6.99 -7.21
C PHE A 175 -1.70 5.81 -6.41
N VAL A 176 -0.96 4.92 -7.07
CA VAL A 176 -0.32 3.76 -6.45
C VAL A 176 1.18 4.00 -6.38
N CYS A 177 1.74 3.92 -5.18
CA CYS A 177 3.17 4.06 -4.90
C CYS A 177 3.76 2.72 -4.48
N LEU A 178 4.74 2.23 -5.23
CA LEU A 178 5.54 1.05 -4.87
C LEU A 178 6.95 1.51 -4.47
N ASP A 179 7.17 1.74 -3.17
CA ASP A 179 8.46 2.21 -2.66
C ASP A 179 9.44 1.05 -2.55
N ASN A 180 10.70 1.31 -2.88
CA ASN A 180 11.79 0.32 -2.88
C ASN A 180 11.50 -0.94 -3.73
N ILE A 181 10.90 -0.77 -4.92
CA ILE A 181 10.50 -1.87 -5.82
C ILE A 181 11.65 -2.83 -6.21
N HIS A 182 12.91 -2.42 -6.06
CA HIS A 182 14.07 -3.30 -6.25
C HIS A 182 14.13 -4.48 -5.26
N TRP A 183 13.35 -4.45 -4.17
CA TRP A 183 13.17 -5.57 -3.24
C TRP A 183 12.00 -6.49 -3.61
N ALA A 184 11.27 -6.25 -4.70
CA ALA A 184 10.18 -7.10 -5.14
C ALA A 184 10.65 -8.53 -5.47
N ASP A 185 9.79 -9.51 -5.21
CA ASP A 185 9.96 -10.88 -5.68
C ASP A 185 9.61 -11.00 -7.17
N ASP A 186 10.09 -12.06 -7.82
CA ASP A 186 9.87 -12.27 -9.25
C ASP A 186 8.38 -12.35 -9.61
N SER A 187 7.54 -12.93 -8.74
CA SER A 187 6.09 -13.03 -9.01
C SER A 187 5.42 -11.66 -8.92
N SER A 188 5.85 -10.79 -8.01
CA SER A 188 5.42 -9.40 -7.97
C SER A 188 5.84 -8.62 -9.20
N LEU A 189 7.06 -8.85 -9.71
CA LEU A 189 7.54 -8.18 -10.93
C LEU A 189 6.78 -8.66 -12.18
N GLU A 190 6.48 -9.95 -12.28
CA GLU A 190 5.61 -10.51 -13.32
C GLU A 190 4.22 -9.85 -13.31
N LEU A 191 3.62 -9.71 -12.13
CA LEU A 191 2.33 -9.04 -11.96
C LEU A 191 2.39 -7.54 -12.28
N PHE A 192 3.48 -6.86 -11.94
CA PHE A 192 3.67 -5.45 -12.28
C PHE A 192 3.77 -5.23 -13.80
N HIS A 193 4.31 -6.21 -14.53
CA HIS A 193 4.45 -6.14 -15.99
C HIS A 193 3.14 -6.45 -16.74
N TYR A 194 2.21 -7.18 -16.14
CA TYR A 194 0.92 -7.57 -16.75
C TYR A 194 -0.06 -6.40 -16.86
#